data_AF-A0A2L1CAH1-F1
#
_entry.id   AF-A0A2L1CAH1-F1
#
_cell.length_a   1.000
_cell.length_b   1.000
_cell.length_c   1.000
_cell.angle_alpha   90.00
_cell.angle_beta   90.00
_cell.angle_gamma   90.00
#
_symmetry.space_group_name_H-M   'P 1'
#
loop_
_entity.id
_entity.type
_entity.pdbx_description
1 polymer ?
#
loop_
_entity_poly.entity_id
_entity_poly.type
_entity_poly.pdbx_seq_one_letter_code
_entity_poly.pdbx_strand_id
1 'polypeptide(L)'
;MNNKFNLRVRIILDKIRKTIENNNESGKNTLDNDKITLELGKLNNKVDGISKEVKGHSKTFKELEEGLPEYLENTNNNTEKILEHDATLEKILKYIEQENKTKEERELKIKELENRINDLEKINNNWNVMKTWTEKINAKINENDKKSSEKIKLMESKFNGIEKYINTERYKKTIKRETDNEQVLSILKNGRSQPKDLVKNFKGGTKALYDTLKRLEKSSAIIRKKDGKQVFYELKEK
;
A
#
# COMPACT_ATOMS: atom_id res chain seq x y z
N MET A 1 -146.38 -82.48 -5.80
CA MET A 1 -145.48 -81.37 -6.19
C MET A 1 -144.01 -81.72 -5.91
N ASN A 2 -143.39 -82.71 -6.57
CA ASN A 2 -142.00 -83.15 -6.25
C ASN A 2 -141.04 -83.27 -7.45
N ASN A 3 -141.51 -83.20 -8.71
CA ASN A 3 -140.62 -83.40 -9.87
C ASN A 3 -139.82 -82.15 -10.28
N LYS A 4 -140.33 -80.94 -10.01
CA LYS A 4 -139.65 -79.69 -10.41
C LYS A 4 -138.45 -79.36 -9.50
N PHE A 5 -138.48 -79.82 -8.25
CA PHE A 5 -137.39 -79.65 -7.28
C PHE A 5 -136.21 -80.57 -7.60
N ASN A 6 -136.47 -81.85 -7.90
CA ASN A 6 -135.44 -82.81 -8.30
C ASN A 6 -134.69 -82.40 -9.59
N LEU A 7 -135.39 -81.82 -10.57
CA LEU A 7 -134.75 -81.34 -11.79
C LEU A 7 -133.80 -80.15 -11.52
N ARG A 8 -134.19 -79.22 -10.64
CA ARG A 8 -133.35 -78.08 -10.25
C ARG A 8 -132.09 -78.51 -9.49
N VAL A 9 -132.23 -79.46 -8.58
CA VAL A 9 -131.09 -80.03 -7.83
C VAL A 9 -130.09 -80.69 -8.78
N ARG A 10 -130.58 -81.45 -9.77
CA ARG A 10 -129.72 -82.11 -10.76
C ARG A 10 -128.91 -81.13 -11.60
N ILE A 11 -129.53 -80.03 -12.05
CA ILE A 11 -128.84 -78.98 -12.83
C ILE A 11 -127.75 -78.27 -11.99
N ILE A 12 -128.02 -78.04 -10.71
CA ILE A 12 -127.04 -77.41 -9.80
C ILE A 12 -125.84 -78.35 -9.59
N LEU A 13 -126.09 -79.64 -9.35
CA LEU A 13 -125.03 -80.64 -9.20
C LEU A 13 -124.17 -80.78 -10.47
N ASP A 14 -124.79 -80.75 -11.65
CA ASP A 14 -124.06 -80.80 -12.93
C ASP A 14 -123.18 -79.57 -13.15
N LYS A 15 -123.66 -78.38 -12.74
CA LYS A 15 -122.86 -77.15 -12.78
C LYS A 15 -121.66 -77.23 -11.84
N ILE A 16 -121.89 -77.66 -10.60
CA ILE A 16 -120.81 -77.83 -9.61
C ILE A 16 -119.77 -78.82 -10.13
N ARG A 17 -120.20 -79.94 -10.71
CA ARG A 17 -119.30 -80.94 -11.32
C ARG A 17 -118.44 -80.33 -12.43
N LYS A 18 -119.05 -79.62 -13.38
CA LYS A 18 -118.31 -78.95 -14.46
C LYS A 18 -117.34 -77.88 -13.95
N THR A 19 -117.69 -77.15 -12.89
CA THR A 19 -116.78 -76.18 -12.28
C THR A 19 -115.58 -76.87 -11.62
N ILE A 20 -115.78 -78.02 -10.97
CA ILE A 20 -114.70 -78.81 -10.38
C ILE A 20 -113.80 -79.42 -11.47
N GLU A 21 -114.39 -79.98 -12.53
CA GLU A 21 -113.65 -80.54 -13.67
C GLU A 21 -112.81 -79.45 -14.36
N ASN A 22 -113.39 -78.27 -14.63
CA ASN A 22 -112.66 -77.14 -15.22
C ASN A 22 -111.51 -76.62 -14.33
N ASN A 23 -111.70 -76.57 -13.00
CA ASN A 23 -110.66 -76.12 -12.07
C ASN A 23 -109.51 -77.14 -11.93
N ASN A 24 -109.79 -78.43 -12.10
CA ASN A 24 -108.76 -79.48 -12.12
C ASN A 24 -107.99 -79.50 -13.46
N GLU A 25 -108.63 -79.15 -14.57
CA GLU A 25 -107.96 -78.98 -15.87
C GLU A 25 -107.12 -77.70 -15.95
N SER A 26 -107.53 -76.62 -15.27
CA SER A 26 -106.78 -75.36 -15.22
C SER A 26 -105.80 -75.24 -14.03
N GLY A 27 -105.61 -76.33 -13.27
CA GLY A 27 -104.89 -76.36 -11.99
C GLY A 27 -103.48 -76.95 -12.04
N LYS A 28 -102.81 -76.97 -13.21
CA LYS A 28 -101.36 -77.23 -13.27
C LYS A 28 -100.60 -75.93 -13.00
N ASN A 29 -100.40 -75.59 -11.72
CA ASN A 29 -99.19 -74.87 -11.32
C ASN A 29 -98.01 -75.83 -11.49
N THR A 30 -97.62 -76.10 -12.74
CA THR A 30 -96.32 -76.71 -13.01
C THR A 30 -95.27 -75.72 -12.56
N LEU A 31 -94.61 -76.02 -11.43
CA LEU A 31 -93.28 -75.51 -11.16
C LEU A 31 -92.48 -75.75 -12.45
N ASP A 32 -92.13 -74.68 -13.15
CA ASP A 32 -91.29 -74.75 -14.33
C ASP A 32 -89.87 -75.04 -13.85
N ASN A 33 -89.63 -76.32 -13.55
CA ASN A 33 -88.38 -76.83 -13.00
C ASN A 33 -87.18 -76.45 -13.89
N ASP A 34 -87.41 -76.30 -15.18
CA ASP A 34 -86.40 -75.85 -16.14
C ASP A 34 -86.02 -74.38 -15.88
N LYS A 35 -87.00 -73.51 -15.63
CA LYS A 35 -86.77 -72.11 -15.26
C LYS A 35 -86.05 -71.97 -13.91
N ILE A 36 -86.42 -72.77 -12.91
CA ILE A 36 -85.76 -72.76 -11.59
C ILE A 36 -84.31 -73.25 -11.71
N THR A 37 -84.07 -74.33 -12.47
CA THR A 37 -82.73 -74.86 -12.72
C THR A 37 -81.85 -73.85 -13.45
N LEU A 38 -82.41 -73.14 -14.43
CA LEU A 38 -81.70 -72.08 -15.16
C LEU A 38 -81.32 -70.90 -14.27
N GLU A 39 -82.22 -70.45 -13.38
CA GLU A 39 -81.93 -69.38 -12.42
C GLU A 39 -80.92 -69.81 -11.35
N LEU A 40 -81.01 -71.05 -10.84
CA LEU A 40 -79.99 -71.61 -9.93
C LEU A 40 -78.62 -71.72 -10.60
N GLY A 41 -78.57 -72.12 -11.88
CA GLY A 41 -77.33 -72.14 -12.66
C GLY A 41 -76.71 -70.75 -12.83
N LYS A 42 -77.52 -69.71 -13.09
CA LYS A 42 -77.05 -68.31 -13.12
C LYS A 42 -76.52 -67.85 -11.77
N LEU A 43 -77.20 -68.19 -10.68
CA LEU A 43 -76.76 -67.86 -9.32
C LEU A 43 -75.44 -68.55 -8.97
N ASN A 44 -75.30 -69.83 -9.32
CA ASN A 44 -74.07 -70.58 -9.07
C ASN A 44 -72.88 -69.97 -9.83
N ASN A 45 -73.07 -69.61 -11.10
CA ASN A 45 -72.05 -68.92 -11.90
C ASN A 45 -71.66 -67.55 -11.32
N LYS A 46 -72.61 -66.80 -10.74
CA LYS A 46 -72.31 -65.54 -10.05
C LYS A 46 -71.50 -65.77 -8.78
N VAL A 47 -71.85 -66.77 -7.98
CA VAL A 47 -71.11 -67.14 -6.77
C VAL A 47 -69.68 -67.57 -7.12
N ASP A 48 -69.50 -68.35 -8.19
CA ASP A 48 -68.19 -68.74 -8.69
C ASP A 48 -67.36 -67.54 -9.18
N GLY A 49 -68.00 -66.56 -9.83
CA GLY A 49 -67.38 -65.29 -10.21
C GLY A 49 -66.87 -64.51 -8.98
N ILE A 50 -67.74 -64.32 -7.99
CA ILE A 50 -67.39 -63.64 -6.73
C ILE A 50 -66.25 -64.38 -6.01
N SER A 51 -66.30 -65.71 -5.96
CA SER A 51 -65.26 -66.53 -5.31
C SER A 51 -63.88 -66.36 -5.97
N LYS A 52 -63.84 -66.25 -7.31
CA LYS A 52 -62.59 -65.97 -8.04
C LYS A 52 -62.07 -64.56 -7.76
N GLU A 53 -62.95 -63.56 -7.75
CA GLU A 53 -62.58 -62.16 -7.44
C GLU A 53 -62.05 -62.03 -6.01
N VAL A 54 -62.72 -62.64 -5.02
CA VAL A 54 -62.26 -62.63 -3.62
C VAL A 54 -60.88 -63.27 -3.48
N LYS A 55 -60.61 -64.37 -4.19
CA LYS A 55 -59.27 -64.99 -4.23
C LYS A 55 -58.23 -64.07 -4.88
N GLY A 56 -58.61 -63.40 -5.97
CA GLY A 56 -57.77 -62.40 -6.64
C GLY A 56 -57.39 -61.25 -5.71
N HIS A 57 -58.38 -60.63 -5.07
CA HIS A 57 -58.15 -59.55 -4.10
C HIS A 57 -57.34 -60.03 -2.89
N SER A 58 -57.61 -61.23 -2.37
CA SER A 58 -56.84 -61.77 -1.24
C SER A 58 -55.35 -61.93 -1.57
N LYS A 59 -55.01 -62.30 -2.81
CA LYS A 59 -53.62 -62.35 -3.26
C LYS A 59 -53.00 -60.94 -3.30
N THR A 60 -53.70 -59.97 -3.88
CA THR A 60 -53.25 -58.57 -3.93
C THR A 60 -53.06 -57.98 -2.53
N PHE A 61 -53.95 -58.27 -1.58
CA PHE A 61 -53.80 -57.82 -0.19
C PHE A 61 -52.54 -58.39 0.47
N LYS A 62 -52.22 -59.67 0.23
CA LYS A 62 -50.97 -60.27 0.74
C LYS A 62 -49.73 -59.64 0.15
N GLU A 63 -49.71 -59.41 -1.16
CA GLU A 63 -48.58 -58.74 -1.84
C GLU A 63 -48.38 -57.31 -1.31
N LEU A 64 -49.47 -56.60 -0.99
CA LEU A 64 -49.41 -55.27 -0.36
C LEU A 64 -48.93 -55.34 1.10
N GLU A 65 -49.40 -56.32 1.87
CA GLU A 65 -49.00 -56.52 3.26
C GLU A 65 -47.50 -56.84 3.38
N GLU A 66 -46.95 -57.61 2.42
CA GLU A 66 -45.53 -57.92 2.35
C GLU A 66 -44.67 -56.74 1.87
N GLY A 67 -45.18 -55.90 0.95
CA GLY A 67 -44.43 -54.76 0.41
C GLY A 67 -44.48 -53.47 1.23
N LEU A 68 -45.53 -53.28 2.04
CA LEU A 68 -45.71 -52.09 2.89
C LEU A 68 -44.55 -51.87 3.89
N PRO A 69 -44.02 -52.90 4.57
CA PRO A 69 -42.88 -52.75 5.47
C PRO A 69 -41.63 -52.19 4.78
N GLU A 70 -41.27 -52.71 3.61
CA GLU A 70 -40.11 -52.24 2.84
C GLU A 70 -40.28 -50.78 2.39
N TYR A 71 -41.50 -50.42 1.96
CA TYR A 71 -41.81 -49.03 1.58
C TYR A 71 -41.68 -48.06 2.77
N LEU A 72 -42.17 -48.47 3.94
CA LEU A 72 -42.08 -47.68 5.18
C LEU A 72 -40.62 -47.55 5.64
N GLU A 73 -39.84 -48.63 5.59
CA GLU A 73 -38.41 -48.59 5.91
C GLU A 73 -37.65 -47.64 4.98
N ASN A 74 -37.90 -47.72 3.67
CA ASN A 74 -37.31 -46.80 2.69
C ASN A 74 -37.69 -45.33 2.94
N THR A 75 -38.93 -45.08 3.34
CA THR A 75 -39.40 -43.73 3.68
C THR A 75 -38.68 -43.18 4.92
N ASN A 76 -38.50 -44.01 5.94
CA ASN A 76 -37.78 -43.64 7.16
C ASN A 76 -36.29 -43.36 6.86
N ASN A 77 -35.62 -44.25 6.13
CA ASN A 77 -34.22 -44.08 5.74
C ASN A 77 -34.00 -42.81 4.91
N ASN A 78 -34.93 -42.48 4.01
CA ASN A 78 -34.84 -41.23 3.24
C ASN A 78 -35.07 -40.00 4.11
N THR A 79 -35.96 -40.09 5.11
CA THR A 79 -36.20 -38.99 6.06
C THR A 79 -34.96 -38.71 6.89
N GLU A 80 -34.29 -39.74 7.40
CA GLU A 80 -33.04 -39.60 8.15
C GLU A 80 -31.94 -38.93 7.30
N LYS A 81 -31.78 -39.37 6.05
CA LYS A 81 -30.81 -38.74 5.12
C LYS A 81 -31.11 -37.27 4.85
N ILE A 82 -32.38 -36.89 4.74
CA ILE A 82 -32.77 -35.48 4.57
C ILE A 82 -32.32 -34.67 5.80
N LEU A 83 -32.55 -35.19 7.01
CA LEU A 83 -32.11 -34.52 8.23
C LEU A 83 -30.58 -34.40 8.33
N GLU A 84 -29.83 -35.42 7.91
CA GLU A 84 -28.37 -35.38 7.85
C GLU A 84 -27.87 -34.33 6.85
N HIS A 85 -28.52 -34.23 5.69
CA HIS A 85 -28.21 -33.22 4.69
C HIS A 85 -28.51 -31.80 5.20
N ASP A 86 -29.64 -31.60 5.88
CA ASP A 86 -29.99 -30.31 6.49
C ASP A 86 -28.94 -29.89 7.55
N ALA A 87 -28.53 -30.82 8.42
CA ALA A 87 -27.47 -30.56 9.39
C ALA A 87 -26.12 -30.23 8.73
N THR A 88 -25.85 -30.81 7.56
CA THR A 88 -24.64 -30.51 6.78
C THR A 88 -24.73 -29.12 6.14
N LEU A 89 -25.89 -28.75 5.61
CA LEU A 89 -26.14 -27.41 5.05
C LEU A 89 -25.96 -26.32 6.13
N GLU A 90 -26.45 -26.54 7.35
CA GLU A 90 -26.23 -25.60 8.46
C GLU A 90 -24.73 -25.38 8.76
N LYS A 91 -23.92 -26.45 8.74
CA LYS A 91 -22.47 -26.36 8.94
C LYS A 91 -21.81 -25.55 7.83
N ILE A 92 -22.20 -25.78 6.58
CA ILE A 92 -21.70 -25.04 5.42
C ILE A 92 -22.06 -23.56 5.54
N LEU A 93 -23.30 -23.23 5.94
CA LEU A 93 -23.73 -21.85 6.14
C LEU A 93 -22.91 -21.13 7.22
N LYS A 94 -22.68 -21.79 8.37
CA LYS A 94 -21.82 -21.24 9.44
C LYS A 94 -20.40 -21.02 8.96
N TYR A 95 -19.86 -21.92 8.14
CA TYR A 95 -18.53 -21.77 7.56
C TYR A 95 -18.47 -20.57 6.61
N ILE A 96 -19.46 -20.40 5.73
CA ILE A 96 -19.56 -19.25 4.82
C ILE A 96 -19.63 -17.93 5.60
N GLU A 97 -20.40 -17.88 6.69
CA GLU A 97 -20.48 -16.69 7.55
C GLU A 97 -19.12 -16.34 8.17
N GLN A 98 -18.37 -17.35 8.62
CA GLN A 98 -17.04 -17.16 9.20
C GLN A 98 -16.02 -16.67 8.16
N GLU A 99 -16.05 -17.21 6.94
CA GLU A 99 -15.21 -16.76 5.83
C GLU A 99 -15.54 -15.32 5.43
N ASN A 100 -16.81 -14.93 5.43
CA ASN A 100 -17.22 -13.56 5.15
C ASN A 100 -16.67 -12.57 6.21
N LYS A 101 -16.76 -12.91 7.50
CA LYS A 101 -16.14 -12.09 8.57
C LYS A 101 -14.63 -11.97 8.37
N THR A 102 -13.96 -13.07 8.06
CA THR A 102 -12.51 -13.09 7.79
C THR A 102 -12.16 -12.23 6.59
N LYS A 103 -12.99 -12.22 5.54
CA LYS A 103 -12.82 -11.37 4.36
C LYS A 103 -12.93 -9.89 4.73
N GLU A 104 -13.93 -9.49 5.50
CA GLU A 104 -14.12 -8.11 5.97
C GLU A 104 -12.91 -7.62 6.79
N GLU A 105 -12.39 -8.44 7.70
CA GLU A 105 -11.18 -8.12 8.48
C GLU A 105 -9.96 -7.91 7.58
N ARG A 106 -9.80 -8.75 6.55
CA ARG A 106 -8.71 -8.60 5.57
C ARG A 106 -8.86 -7.33 4.74
N GLU A 107 -10.07 -6.99 4.31
CA GLU A 107 -10.34 -5.75 3.57
C GLU A 107 -10.02 -4.50 4.40
N LEU A 108 -10.35 -4.49 5.69
CA LEU A 108 -9.97 -3.42 6.61
C LEU A 108 -8.45 -3.30 6.73
N LYS A 109 -7.74 -4.43 6.83
CA LYS A 109 -6.27 -4.44 6.92
C LYS A 109 -5.60 -3.96 5.64
N ILE A 110 -6.17 -4.29 4.47
CA ILE A 110 -5.69 -3.76 3.18
C ILE A 110 -5.80 -2.23 3.16
N LYS A 111 -6.96 -1.67 3.55
CA LYS A 111 -7.14 -0.21 3.63
C LYS A 111 -6.16 0.46 4.59
N GLU A 112 -5.88 -0.16 5.74
CA GLU A 112 -4.88 0.34 6.69
C GLU A 112 -3.48 0.40 6.04
N LEU A 113 -3.10 -0.65 5.31
CA LEU A 113 -1.81 -0.71 4.61
C LEU A 113 -1.73 0.32 3.48
N GLU A 114 -2.80 0.51 2.70
CA GLU A 114 -2.87 1.54 1.66
C GLU A 114 -2.64 2.95 2.24
N ASN A 115 -3.30 3.27 3.36
CA ASN A 115 -3.09 4.55 4.04
C ASN A 115 -1.64 4.71 4.51
N ARG A 116 -1.04 3.64 5.05
CA ARG A 116 0.35 3.65 5.51
C ARG A 116 1.35 3.81 4.37
N ILE A 117 1.08 3.22 3.21
CA ILE A 117 1.88 3.44 1.99
C ILE A 117 1.82 4.91 1.59
N ASN A 118 0.62 5.50 1.52
CA ASN A 118 0.44 6.90 1.17
C ASN A 118 1.21 7.85 2.13
N ASP A 119 1.23 7.54 3.43
CA ASP A 119 1.98 8.34 4.38
C ASP A 119 3.50 8.19 4.22
N LEU A 120 3.98 6.98 3.91
CA LEU A 120 5.40 6.75 3.60
C LEU A 120 5.83 7.48 2.32
N GLU A 121 4.97 7.53 1.30
CA GLU A 121 5.24 8.29 0.08
C GLU A 121 5.38 9.79 0.37
N LYS A 122 4.51 10.36 1.21
CA LYS A 122 4.64 11.76 1.66
C LYS A 122 5.95 11.99 2.41
N ILE A 123 6.32 11.08 3.31
CA ILE A 123 7.60 11.17 4.05
C ILE A 123 8.78 11.12 3.08
N ASN A 124 8.76 10.20 2.11
CA ASN A 124 9.83 10.07 1.11
C ASN A 124 9.97 11.35 0.26
N ASN A 125 8.85 11.94 -0.14
CA ASN A 125 8.84 13.22 -0.86
C ASN A 125 9.45 14.35 -0.01
N ASN A 126 9.08 14.45 1.26
CA ASN A 126 9.66 15.43 2.19
C ASN A 126 11.16 15.21 2.39
N TRP A 127 11.61 13.95 2.48
CA TRP A 127 13.02 13.61 2.59
C TRP A 127 13.82 14.03 1.36
N ASN A 128 13.28 13.81 0.16
CA ASN A 128 13.91 14.26 -1.08
C ASN A 128 14.04 15.79 -1.13
N VAL A 129 13.00 16.53 -0.72
CA VAL A 129 13.06 18.00 -0.62
C VAL A 129 14.16 18.42 0.36
N MET A 130 14.23 17.80 1.54
CA MET A 130 15.25 18.11 2.55
C MET A 130 16.67 17.82 2.04
N LYS A 131 16.86 16.69 1.34
CA LYS A 131 18.14 16.33 0.73
C LYS A 131 18.58 17.38 -0.29
N THR A 132 17.70 17.77 -1.21
CA THR A 132 18.00 18.80 -2.22
C THR A 132 18.29 20.16 -1.57
N TRP A 133 17.59 20.52 -0.50
CA TRP A 133 17.85 21.76 0.23
C TRP A 133 19.23 21.75 0.89
N THR A 134 19.59 20.64 1.53
CA THR A 134 20.90 20.44 2.16
C THR A 134 22.03 20.50 1.14
N GLU A 135 21.87 19.84 -0.01
CA GLU A 135 22.84 19.89 -1.12
C GLU A 135 23.07 21.33 -1.60
N LYS A 136 22.01 22.13 -1.76
CA LYS A 136 22.10 23.54 -2.15
C LYS A 136 22.83 24.39 -1.11
N ILE A 137 22.60 24.13 0.19
CA ILE A 137 23.32 24.83 1.26
C ILE A 137 24.80 24.51 1.22
N ASN A 138 25.15 23.22 1.12
CA ASN A 138 26.54 22.79 1.06
C ASN A 138 27.27 23.38 -0.16
N ALA A 139 26.60 23.45 -1.32
CA ALA A 139 27.15 24.11 -2.50
C ALA A 139 27.46 25.60 -2.24
N LYS A 140 26.55 26.34 -1.58
CA LYS A 140 26.76 27.76 -1.22
C LYS A 140 27.90 27.94 -0.22
N ILE A 141 28.02 27.07 0.79
CA ILE A 141 29.11 27.10 1.76
C ILE A 141 30.45 26.92 1.03
N ASN A 142 30.55 25.89 0.17
CA ASN A 142 31.75 25.62 -0.61
C ASN A 142 32.13 26.79 -1.55
N GLU A 143 31.15 27.46 -2.17
CA GLU A 143 31.42 28.66 -2.98
C GLU A 143 31.94 29.83 -2.15
N ASN A 144 31.38 30.05 -0.96
CA ASN A 144 31.84 31.10 -0.05
C ASN A 144 33.27 30.83 0.45
N ASP A 145 33.58 29.57 0.76
CA ASP A 145 34.93 29.17 1.18
C ASP A 145 35.95 29.39 0.07
N LYS A 146 35.60 29.05 -1.18
CA LYS A 146 36.43 29.37 -2.36
C LYS A 146 36.68 30.86 -2.50
N LYS A 147 35.61 31.68 -2.44
CA LYS A 147 35.72 33.15 -2.51
C LYS A 147 36.57 33.73 -1.37
N SER A 148 36.45 33.18 -0.16
CA SER A 148 37.25 33.58 0.99
C SER A 148 38.74 33.27 0.78
N SER A 149 39.06 32.06 0.34
CA SER A 149 40.41 31.63 -0.02
C SER A 149 41.02 32.51 -1.11
N GLU A 150 40.26 32.85 -2.15
CA GLU A 150 40.72 33.75 -3.21
C GLU A 150 41.02 35.17 -2.69
N LYS A 151 40.17 35.72 -1.81
CA LYS A 151 40.42 37.02 -1.17
C LYS A 151 41.68 37.00 -0.32
N ILE A 152 41.92 35.93 0.43
CA ILE A 152 43.14 35.77 1.25
C ILE A 152 44.38 35.77 0.35
N LYS A 153 44.39 34.95 -0.71
CA LYS A 153 45.50 34.92 -1.69
C LYS A 153 45.76 36.28 -2.33
N LEU A 154 44.70 37.01 -2.66
CA LEU A 154 44.82 38.38 -3.20
C LEU A 154 45.42 39.35 -2.18
N MET A 155 45.02 39.27 -0.90
CA MET A 155 45.59 40.08 0.17
C MET A 155 47.07 39.77 0.38
N GLU A 156 47.46 38.49 0.42
CA GLU A 156 48.85 38.06 0.53
C GLU A 156 49.70 38.59 -0.63
N SER A 157 49.19 38.50 -1.87
CA SER A 157 49.87 39.05 -3.05
C SER A 157 50.10 40.55 -2.93
N LYS A 158 49.08 41.31 -2.51
CA LYS A 158 49.19 42.75 -2.28
C LYS A 158 50.19 43.08 -1.18
N PHE A 159 50.15 42.34 -0.07
CA PHE A 159 51.06 42.54 1.06
C PHE A 159 52.52 42.28 0.66
N ASN A 160 52.78 41.18 -0.05
CA ASN A 160 54.10 40.86 -0.60
C ASN A 160 54.59 41.94 -1.57
N GLY A 161 53.70 42.52 -2.38
CA GLY A 161 54.01 43.64 -3.26
C GLY A 161 54.45 44.90 -2.48
N ILE A 162 53.71 45.24 -1.42
CA ILE A 162 54.05 46.35 -0.52
C ILE A 162 55.40 46.12 0.16
N GLU A 163 55.64 44.92 0.67
CA GLU A 163 56.90 44.56 1.34
C GLU A 163 58.10 44.68 0.39
N LYS A 164 57.99 44.16 -0.84
CA LYS A 164 59.01 44.33 -1.88
C LYS A 164 59.27 45.81 -2.17
N TYR A 165 58.23 46.62 -2.28
CA TYR A 165 58.38 48.06 -2.52
C TYR A 165 59.11 48.76 -1.37
N ILE A 166 58.69 48.51 -0.13
CA ILE A 166 59.33 49.09 1.08
C ILE A 166 60.81 48.72 1.13
N ASN A 167 61.14 47.44 0.92
CA ASN A 167 62.52 46.96 0.93
C ASN A 167 63.34 47.61 -0.20
N THR A 168 62.76 47.77 -1.39
CA THR A 168 63.39 48.47 -2.50
C THR A 168 63.68 49.94 -2.16
N GLU A 169 62.72 50.66 -1.58
CA GLU A 169 62.89 52.06 -1.19
C GLU A 169 63.89 52.24 -0.04
N ARG A 170 63.92 51.30 0.92
CA ARG A 170 64.97 51.25 1.95
C ARG A 170 66.35 51.08 1.32
N TYR A 171 66.50 50.14 0.40
CA TYR A 171 67.76 49.88 -0.28
C TYR A 171 68.25 51.09 -1.09
N LYS A 172 67.36 51.74 -1.87
CA LYS A 172 67.69 53.00 -2.57
C LYS A 172 68.16 54.09 -1.62
N LYS A 173 67.52 54.24 -0.46
CA LYS A 173 67.94 55.21 0.57
C LYS A 173 69.31 54.86 1.15
N THR A 174 69.61 53.58 1.36
CA THR A 174 70.91 53.13 1.86
C THR A 174 72.02 53.43 0.84
N ILE A 175 71.84 53.02 -0.42
CA ILE A 175 72.80 53.34 -1.50
C ILE A 175 73.04 54.85 -1.56
N LYS A 176 71.97 55.66 -1.58
CA LYS A 176 72.10 57.12 -1.65
C LYS A 176 72.93 57.68 -0.48
N ARG A 177 72.72 57.17 0.74
CA ARG A 177 73.51 57.58 1.92
C ARG A 177 74.98 57.19 1.78
N GLU A 178 75.26 55.99 1.30
CA GLU A 178 76.63 55.50 1.08
C GLU A 178 77.34 56.32 0.00
N THR A 179 76.67 56.58 -1.13
CA THR A 179 77.20 57.46 -2.19
C THR A 179 77.47 58.87 -1.65
N ASP A 180 76.56 59.45 -0.87
CA ASP A 180 76.77 60.76 -0.26
C ASP A 180 77.97 60.75 0.71
N ASN A 181 78.11 59.69 1.53
CA ASN A 181 79.23 59.52 2.44
C ASN A 181 80.56 59.43 1.67
N GLU A 182 80.65 58.61 0.62
CA GLU A 182 81.84 58.44 -0.21
C GLU A 182 82.25 59.74 -0.90
N GLN A 183 81.29 60.51 -1.42
CA GLN A 183 81.57 61.82 -2.03
C GLN A 183 82.22 62.76 -1.02
N VAL A 184 81.66 62.87 0.20
CA VAL A 184 82.22 63.75 1.24
C VAL A 184 83.61 63.29 1.67
N LEU A 185 83.80 61.99 1.90
CA LEU A 185 85.10 61.43 2.25
C LEU A 185 86.14 61.66 1.15
N SER A 186 85.76 61.49 -0.12
CA SER A 186 86.62 61.74 -1.28
C SER A 186 87.04 63.21 -1.38
N ILE A 187 86.12 64.15 -1.18
CA ILE A 187 86.46 65.59 -1.19
C ILE A 187 87.43 65.91 -0.04
N LEU A 188 87.22 65.34 1.15
CA LEU A 188 88.06 65.56 2.33
C LEU A 188 89.42 64.83 2.30
N LYS A 189 89.65 63.88 1.37
CA LYS A 189 90.99 63.30 1.15
C LYS A 189 92.03 64.36 0.75
N ASN A 190 91.57 65.45 0.14
CA ASN A 190 92.43 66.55 -0.29
C ASN A 190 92.75 67.55 0.84
N GLY A 191 92.36 67.24 2.08
CA GLY A 191 92.65 68.04 3.27
C GLY A 191 91.42 68.67 3.92
N ARG A 192 91.68 69.52 4.91
CA ARG A 192 90.66 70.18 5.73
C ARG A 192 89.84 71.18 4.90
N SER A 193 88.50 71.10 4.97
CA SER A 193 87.60 71.94 4.17
C SER A 193 86.46 72.54 4.99
N GLN A 194 85.97 73.71 4.57
CA GLN A 194 84.75 74.31 5.14
C GLN A 194 83.50 73.73 4.46
N PRO A 195 82.36 73.68 5.17
CA PRO A 195 81.08 73.26 4.57
C PRO A 195 80.71 74.02 3.30
N LYS A 196 80.96 75.35 3.24
CA LYS A 196 80.65 76.17 2.05
C LYS A 196 81.43 75.74 0.81
N ASP A 197 82.65 75.25 0.98
CA ASP A 197 83.50 74.78 -0.12
C ASP A 197 83.17 73.34 -0.50
N LEU A 198 82.81 72.50 0.48
CA LEU A 198 82.31 71.15 0.25
C LEU A 198 81.01 71.14 -0.58
N VAL A 199 80.11 72.11 -0.38
CA VAL A 199 78.85 72.22 -1.14
C VAL A 199 79.10 72.34 -2.65
N LYS A 200 80.17 73.02 -3.08
CA LYS A 200 80.45 73.26 -4.51
C LYS A 200 80.73 71.96 -5.27
N ASN A 201 81.34 70.99 -4.59
CA ASN A 201 81.77 69.72 -5.19
C ASN A 201 80.87 68.53 -4.79
N PHE A 202 79.87 68.75 -3.94
CA PHE A 202 78.95 67.72 -3.47
C PHE A 202 77.64 67.73 -4.27
N LYS A 203 77.29 66.59 -4.87
CA LYS A 203 76.16 66.49 -5.81
C LYS A 203 74.79 66.39 -5.14
N GLY A 204 74.73 66.06 -3.84
CA GLY A 204 73.47 65.84 -3.11
C GLY A 204 72.76 67.12 -2.60
N GLY A 205 73.35 68.30 -2.83
CA GLY A 205 72.83 69.59 -2.35
C GLY A 205 73.11 69.88 -0.87
N THR A 206 72.86 71.12 -0.45
CA THR A 206 73.32 71.64 0.86
C THR A 206 72.75 70.88 2.05
N LYS A 207 71.46 70.55 2.06
CA LYS A 207 70.83 69.85 3.19
C LYS A 207 71.40 68.44 3.39
N ALA A 208 71.54 67.69 2.30
CA ALA A 208 72.10 66.35 2.35
C ALA A 208 73.58 66.38 2.79
N LEU A 209 74.35 67.39 2.36
CA LEU A 209 75.74 67.56 2.82
C LEU A 209 75.82 67.69 4.35
N TYR A 210 75.04 68.58 4.96
CA TYR A 210 75.06 68.78 6.41
C TYR A 210 74.61 67.53 7.17
N ASP A 211 73.57 66.84 6.68
CA ASP A 211 73.13 65.57 7.27
C ASP A 211 74.22 64.49 7.15
N THR A 212 74.93 64.43 6.03
CA THR A 212 76.07 63.52 5.80
C THR A 212 77.25 63.83 6.70
N LEU A 213 77.66 65.10 6.81
CA LEU A 213 78.74 65.52 7.71
C LEU A 213 78.41 65.16 9.16
N LYS A 214 77.19 65.43 9.61
CA LYS A 214 76.73 65.07 10.97
C LYS A 214 76.75 63.55 11.21
N ARG A 215 76.39 62.74 10.20
CA ARG A 215 76.45 61.28 10.28
C ARG A 215 77.90 60.78 10.36
N LEU A 216 78.77 61.28 9.48
CA LEU A 216 80.19 60.90 9.44
C LEU A 216 80.94 61.35 10.70
N GLU A 217 80.59 62.50 11.27
CA GLU A 217 81.10 62.99 12.55
C GLU A 217 80.68 62.06 13.69
N LYS A 218 79.40 61.65 13.72
CA LYS A 218 78.90 60.66 14.69
C LYS A 218 79.56 59.28 14.54
N SER A 219 79.79 58.83 13.31
CA SER A 219 80.50 57.57 13.05
C SER A 219 82.01 57.69 13.23
N SER A 220 82.52 58.83 13.69
CA SER A 220 83.95 59.12 13.89
C SER A 220 84.81 58.99 12.63
N ALA A 221 84.22 59.06 11.44
CA ALA A 221 84.95 59.01 10.17
C ALA A 221 85.60 60.36 9.82
N ILE A 222 85.03 61.45 10.32
CA ILE A 222 85.55 62.81 10.17
C ILE A 222 85.59 63.52 11.51
N ILE A 223 86.47 64.53 11.63
CA ILE A 223 86.60 65.38 12.82
C ILE A 223 86.12 66.79 12.46
N ARG A 224 85.37 67.39 13.38
CA ARG A 224 84.97 68.79 13.31
C ARG A 224 85.93 69.64 14.13
N LYS A 225 86.66 70.56 13.49
CA LYS A 225 87.53 71.54 14.15
C LYS A 225 86.97 72.94 14.01
N LYS A 226 86.94 73.69 15.11
CA LYS A 226 86.43 75.06 15.15
C LYS A 226 87.59 76.04 15.34
N ASP A 227 87.78 76.93 14.38
CA ASP A 227 88.78 77.99 14.42
C ASP A 227 88.04 79.33 14.42
N GLY A 228 87.91 79.94 15.59
CA GLY A 228 87.14 81.18 15.78
C GLY A 228 85.66 81.02 15.38
N LYS A 229 85.21 81.80 14.40
CA LYS A 229 83.83 81.74 13.85
C LYS A 229 83.66 80.68 12.75
N GLN A 230 84.74 80.08 12.27
CA GLN A 230 84.71 79.12 11.15
C GLN A 230 84.77 77.68 11.66
N VAL A 231 84.07 76.80 10.94
CA VAL A 231 84.00 75.36 11.22
C VAL A 231 84.55 74.63 10.02
N PHE A 232 85.41 73.67 10.27
CA PHE A 232 86.04 72.87 9.26
C PHE A 232 85.89 71.39 9.59
N TYR A 233 85.89 70.58 8.54
CA TYR A 233 85.85 69.13 8.62
C TYR A 233 87.10 68.55 7.96
N GLU A 234 87.62 67.47 8.53
CA GLU A 234 88.78 66.73 8.03
C GLU A 234 88.58 65.23 8.30
N LEU A 235 89.28 64.37 7.55
CA LEU A 235 89.29 62.95 7.82
C LEU A 235 89.95 62.69 9.17
N LYS A 236 89.41 61.74 9.93
CA LYS A 236 90.09 61.24 11.12
C LYS A 236 91.29 60.40 10.68
N GLU A 237 92.49 60.78 11.09
CA GLU A 237 93.68 59.93 10.93
C GLU A 237 93.47 58.64 11.72
N LYS A 238 93.76 57.49 11.10
CA LYS A 238 93.63 56.18 11.72
C LYS A 238 94.65 56.00 12.84
#